data_AF-A0AAV7IK23-F1
#
_entry.id   AF-A0AAV7IK23-F1
#
_cell.length_a   1.000
_cell.length_b   1.000
_cell.length_c   1.000
_cell.angle_alpha   90.00
_cell.angle_beta   90.00
_cell.angle_gamma   90.00
#
_symmetry.space_group_name_H-M   'P 1'
#
loop_
_entity.id
_entity.type
_entity.pdbx_description
1 polymer ?
#
loop_
_entity_poly.entity_id
_entity_poly.type
_entity_poly.pdbx_seq_one_letter_code
_entity_poly.pdbx_strand_id
1 'polypeptide(L)'
;MPIARTANTNIDLILCQRKAYERHRKRVKSATSAIDMSPPKLIPHVLNDAKKLQLQKERQAQIVKDNFILLKHLQSIMSGGKKKKVFSLTEKKSECIRFY
;
A
#
# COMPACT_ATOMS: atom_id res chain seq x y z
N MET A 1 41.91 -64.21 16.82
CA MET A 1 42.35 -62.79 16.88
C MET A 1 41.79 -62.03 15.67
N PRO A 2 40.74 -61.18 15.80
CA PRO A 2 40.22 -60.39 14.69
C PRO A 2 40.25 -58.87 15.01
N ILE A 3 41.43 -58.29 15.20
CA ILE A 3 41.58 -56.86 15.55
C ILE A 3 41.48 -55.98 14.28
N ALA A 4 41.87 -56.50 13.12
CA ALA A 4 41.86 -55.75 11.85
C ALA A 4 40.45 -55.48 11.30
N ARG A 5 39.48 -56.39 11.54
CA ARG A 5 38.11 -56.25 11.01
C ARG A 5 37.31 -55.19 11.75
N THR A 6 37.52 -55.06 13.06
CA THR A 6 36.84 -54.09 13.92
C THR A 6 37.35 -52.66 13.72
N ALA A 7 38.64 -52.48 13.42
CA ALA A 7 39.22 -51.19 13.06
C ALA A 7 38.63 -50.65 11.74
N ASN A 8 38.50 -51.50 10.72
CA ASN A 8 37.93 -51.13 9.42
C ASN A 8 36.45 -50.76 9.53
N THR A 9 35.65 -51.52 10.29
CA THR A 9 34.24 -51.16 10.52
C THR A 9 34.07 -49.83 11.24
N ASN A 10 35.02 -49.45 12.11
CA ASN A 10 34.98 -48.18 12.84
C ASN A 10 35.31 -47.00 11.91
N ILE A 11 36.32 -47.17 11.04
CA ILE A 11 36.68 -46.20 10.01
C ILE A 11 35.53 -45.99 9.02
N ASP A 12 34.88 -47.06 8.58
CA ASP A 12 33.72 -47.00 7.67
C ASP A 12 32.53 -46.26 8.30
N LEU A 13 32.28 -46.48 9.59
CA LEU A 13 31.23 -45.80 10.35
C LEU A 13 31.50 -44.29 10.44
N ILE A 14 32.74 -43.90 10.77
CA ILE A 14 33.17 -42.50 10.83
C ILE A 14 33.04 -41.83 9.45
N LEU A 15 33.42 -42.53 8.38
CA LEU A 15 33.31 -42.02 7.01
C LEU A 15 31.84 -41.80 6.60
N CYS A 16 30.95 -42.73 6.97
CA CYS A 16 29.52 -42.61 6.71
C CYS A 16 28.89 -41.43 7.50
N GLN A 17 29.26 -41.27 8.77
CA GLN A 17 28.81 -40.14 9.59
C GLN A 17 29.27 -38.81 8.99
N ARG A 18 30.52 -38.73 8.52
CA ARG A 18 31.05 -37.54 7.84
C ARG A 18 30.29 -37.22 6.56
N LYS A 19 30.03 -38.22 5.71
CA LYS A 19 29.23 -38.04 4.48
C LYS A 19 27.79 -37.60 4.76
N ALA A 20 27.17 -38.16 5.81
CA ALA A 20 25.83 -37.76 6.23
C ALA A 20 25.80 -36.29 6.73
N TYR A 21 26.81 -35.90 7.51
CA TYR A 21 26.99 -34.54 7.98
C TYR A 21 27.19 -33.55 6.82
N GLU A 22 28.07 -33.86 5.87
CA GLU A 22 28.30 -33.02 4.70
C GLU A 22 27.04 -32.85 3.85
N ARG A 23 26.26 -33.93 3.66
CA ARG A 23 24.97 -33.89 2.96
C ARG A 23 23.95 -33.03 3.71
N HIS A 24 23.85 -33.19 5.03
CA HIS A 24 22.96 -32.38 5.86
C HIS A 24 23.34 -30.89 5.76
N ARG A 25 24.63 -30.56 5.92
CA ARG A 25 25.12 -29.18 5.79
C ARG A 25 24.82 -28.56 4.43
N LYS A 26 24.96 -29.33 3.34
CA LYS A 26 24.57 -28.86 2.00
C LYS A 26 23.08 -28.53 1.93
N ARG A 27 22.22 -29.40 2.47
CA ARG A 27 20.76 -29.18 2.51
C ARG A 27 20.36 -27.98 3.37
N VAL A 28 21.02 -27.79 4.51
CA VAL A 28 20.81 -26.62 5.38
C VAL A 28 21.24 -25.34 4.67
N LYS A 29 22.40 -25.34 3.99
CA LYS A 29 22.88 -24.16 3.25
C LYS A 29 21.97 -23.80 2.06
N SER A 30 21.37 -24.79 1.41
CA SER A 30 20.45 -24.57 0.29
C SER A 30 18.99 -24.40 0.73
N ALA A 31 18.69 -24.47 2.04
CA ALA A 31 17.33 -24.34 2.52
C ALA A 31 16.88 -22.87 2.39
N THR A 32 15.77 -22.67 1.67
CA THR A 32 15.06 -21.38 1.64
C THR A 32 14.11 -21.29 2.84
N SER A 33 13.70 -20.09 3.23
CA SER A 33 12.70 -19.90 4.28
C SER A 33 11.43 -20.71 3.97
N ALA A 34 10.90 -21.40 4.99
CA ALA A 34 9.69 -22.22 4.83
C ALA A 34 8.45 -21.39 4.49
N ILE A 35 8.48 -20.11 4.83
CA ILE A 35 7.40 -19.15 4.60
C ILE A 35 8.00 -17.99 3.80
N ASP A 36 7.25 -17.54 2.80
CA ASP A 36 7.55 -16.31 2.08
C ASP A 36 7.32 -15.11 3.01
N MET A 37 8.40 -14.38 3.31
CA MET A 37 8.38 -13.16 4.12
C MET A 37 8.33 -11.90 3.25
N SER A 38 8.19 -12.05 1.92
CA SER A 38 8.12 -10.91 1.02
C SER A 38 6.81 -10.14 1.24
N PRO A 39 6.85 -8.80 1.22
CA PRO A 39 5.63 -8.03 1.30
C PRO A 39 4.77 -8.33 0.07
N PRO A 40 3.43 -8.42 0.23
CA PRO A 40 2.55 -8.61 -0.90
C PRO A 40 2.74 -7.49 -1.90
N LYS A 41 2.57 -7.81 -3.19
CA LYS A 41 2.68 -6.82 -4.26
C LYS A 41 1.74 -5.64 -3.98
N LEU A 42 2.28 -4.44 -4.08
CA LEU A 42 1.53 -3.19 -3.91
C LEU A 42 0.34 -3.20 -4.86
N ILE A 43 -0.86 -3.21 -4.27
CA ILE A 43 -2.08 -3.25 -5.03
C ILE A 43 -2.43 -1.80 -5.44
N PRO A 44 -2.49 -1.47 -6.74
CA PRO A 44 -2.67 -0.09 -7.19
C PRO A 44 -3.91 0.62 -6.63
N HIS A 45 -5.01 -0.13 -6.39
CA HIS A 45 -6.24 0.42 -5.82
C HIS A 45 -6.15 0.72 -4.31
N VAL A 46 -5.15 0.19 -3.60
CA VAL A 46 -4.86 0.50 -2.19
C VAL A 46 -4.02 1.77 -2.08
N LEU A 47 -3.25 2.11 -3.12
CA LEU A 47 -2.41 3.30 -3.16
C LEU A 47 -3.17 4.58 -3.53
N ASN A 48 -4.29 4.45 -4.24
CA ASN A 48 -4.99 5.60 -4.79
C ASN A 48 -6.44 5.64 -4.30
N ASP A 49 -6.68 6.40 -3.22
CA ASP A 49 -8.01 6.70 -2.69
C ASP A 49 -8.75 7.70 -3.61
N ALA A 50 -8.95 7.35 -4.87
CA ALA A 50 -9.52 8.25 -5.89
C ALA A 50 -10.90 8.79 -5.48
N LYS A 51 -11.73 7.97 -4.81
CA LYS A 51 -13.03 8.38 -4.27
C LYS A 51 -12.90 9.44 -3.17
N LYS A 52 -11.92 9.28 -2.27
CA LYS A 52 -11.64 10.26 -1.21
C LYS A 52 -11.21 11.59 -1.82
N LEU A 53 -10.32 11.55 -2.81
CA LEU A 53 -9.86 12.75 -3.52
C LEU A 53 -11.02 13.46 -4.23
N GLN A 54 -11.91 12.72 -4.89
CA GLN A 54 -13.11 13.26 -5.52
C GLN A 54 -14.02 13.95 -4.49
N LEU A 55 -14.36 13.26 -3.40
CA LEU A 55 -15.23 13.82 -2.35
C LEU A 55 -14.63 15.08 -1.71
N GLN A 56 -13.31 15.13 -1.54
CA GLN A 56 -12.62 16.34 -1.05
C GLN A 56 -12.78 17.52 -2.01
N LYS A 57 -12.64 17.29 -3.33
CA LYS A 57 -12.83 18.33 -4.34
C LYS A 57 -14.27 18.84 -4.36
N GLU A 58 -15.25 17.93 -4.33
CA GLU A 58 -16.68 18.27 -4.29
C GLU A 58 -17.03 19.07 -3.03
N ARG A 59 -16.55 18.64 -1.86
CA ARG A 59 -16.72 19.37 -0.59
C ARG A 59 -16.11 20.77 -0.66
N GLN A 60 -14.91 20.90 -1.20
CA GLN A 60 -14.25 22.20 -1.32
C GLN A 60 -15.01 23.15 -2.26
N ALA A 61 -15.55 22.63 -3.36
CA ALA A 61 -16.38 23.41 -4.28
C ALA A 61 -17.66 23.90 -3.59
N GLN A 62 -18.31 23.05 -2.80
CA GLN A 62 -19.49 23.43 -2.02
C GLN A 62 -19.17 24.53 -0.99
N ILE A 63 -18.06 24.40 -0.24
CA ILE A 63 -17.63 25.43 0.73
C ILE A 63 -17.42 26.79 0.03
N VAL A 64 -16.77 26.80 -1.14
CA VAL A 64 -16.52 28.05 -1.87
C VAL A 64 -17.83 28.69 -2.32
N LYS A 65 -18.79 27.88 -2.78
CA LYS A 65 -20.14 28.34 -3.15
C LYS A 65 -20.88 28.94 -1.95
N ASP A 66 -20.87 28.25 -0.82
CA ASP A 66 -21.55 28.69 0.40
C ASP A 66 -20.91 29.97 0.96
N ASN A 67 -19.58 30.07 0.96
CA ASN A 67 -18.85 31.27 1.37
C ASN A 67 -19.20 32.47 0.48
N PHE A 68 -19.32 32.27 -0.83
CA PHE A 68 -19.73 33.33 -1.74
C PHE A 68 -21.15 33.80 -1.45
N ILE A 69 -22.10 32.87 -1.27
CA ILE A 69 -23.49 33.18 -0.90
C ILE A 69 -23.53 33.97 0.41
N LEU A 70 -22.80 33.51 1.43
CA LEU A 70 -22.69 34.19 2.72
C LEU A 70 -22.16 35.62 2.55
N LEU A 71 -21.06 35.80 1.80
CA LEU A 71 -20.50 37.12 1.51
C LEU A 71 -21.52 38.04 0.82
N LYS A 72 -22.36 37.51 -0.09
CA LYS A 72 -23.46 38.29 -0.71
C LYS A 72 -24.48 38.75 0.32
N HIS A 73 -24.91 37.86 1.21
CA HIS A 73 -25.86 38.21 2.26
C HIS A 73 -25.28 39.28 3.19
N LEU A 74 -24.04 39.11 3.64
CA LEU A 74 -23.35 40.09 4.50
C LEU A 74 -23.23 41.44 3.81
N GLN A 75 -22.78 41.49 2.56
CA GLN A 75 -22.67 42.73 1.79
C GLN A 75 -24.03 43.43 1.63
N SER A 76 -25.10 42.68 1.38
CA SER A 76 -26.46 43.22 1.26
C SER A 76 -26.96 43.85 2.55
N ILE A 77 -26.72 43.19 3.69
CA ILE A 77 -27.06 43.69 5.02
C ILE A 77 -26.25 44.96 5.32
N MET A 78 -24.93 44.90 5.13
CA MET A 78 -24.02 46.03 5.38
C MET A 78 -24.31 47.25 4.50
N SER A 79 -24.79 47.03 3.26
CA SER A 79 -25.08 48.12 2.31
C SER A 79 -26.48 48.73 2.46
N GLY A 80 -27.24 48.36 3.50
CA GLY A 80 -28.56 48.93 3.77
C GLY A 80 -29.64 48.53 2.74
N GLY A 81 -29.58 47.30 2.20
CA GLY A 81 -30.68 46.73 1.40
C GLY A 81 -30.78 47.19 -0.06
N LYS A 82 -29.83 47.98 -0.58
CA LYS A 82 -29.82 48.34 -2.02
C LYS A 82 -29.41 47.12 -2.87
N LYS A 83 -30.38 46.51 -3.57
CA LYS A 83 -30.15 45.38 -4.48
C LYS A 83 -29.10 45.75 -5.54
N LYS A 84 -27.91 45.13 -5.50
CA LYS A 84 -26.91 45.23 -6.58
C LYS A 84 -26.85 43.94 -7.42
N LYS A 85 -26.46 44.13 -8.69
CA LYS A 85 -26.52 43.21 -9.82
C LYS A 85 -26.15 41.76 -9.48
N VAL A 86 -26.96 40.84 -10.00
CA VAL A 86 -26.75 39.39 -9.98
C VAL A 86 -25.40 39.09 -10.64
N PHE A 87 -24.43 38.63 -9.86
CA PHE A 87 -23.23 37.98 -10.38
C PHE A 87 -23.49 36.47 -10.36
N SER A 88 -23.64 35.86 -11.54
CA SER A 88 -23.82 34.42 -11.65
C SER A 88 -22.48 33.71 -11.47
N LEU A 89 -22.44 32.74 -10.54
CA LEU A 89 -21.42 31.70 -10.57
C LEU A 89 -21.78 30.77 -11.74
N THR A 90 -21.04 30.87 -12.84
CA THR A 90 -21.14 29.88 -13.92
C THR A 90 -20.56 28.56 -13.41
N GLU A 91 -21.43 27.64 -13.02
CA GLU A 91 -21.09 26.31 -12.52
C GLU A 91 -20.70 25.42 -13.72
N LYS A 92 -19.40 25.15 -13.89
CA LYS A 92 -18.96 24.07 -14.79
C LYS A 92 -19.12 22.75 -14.04
N LYS A 93 -19.82 21.78 -14.63
CA LYS A 93 -19.93 20.42 -14.07
C LYS A 93 -18.52 19.86 -13.85
N SER A 94 -18.25 19.34 -12.66
CA SER A 94 -17.02 18.60 -12.38
C SER A 94 -16.99 17.34 -13.23
N GLU A 95 -15.91 17.16 -14.02
CA GLU A 95 -15.69 15.90 -14.70
C GLU A 95 -15.37 14.82 -13.66
N CYS A 96 -16.19 13.77 -13.61
CA CYS A 96 -15.92 12.61 -12.77
C CYS A 96 -14.64 11.93 -13.25
N ILE A 97 -13.85 11.39 -12.32
CA ILE A 97 -12.67 10.59 -12.65
C ILE A 97 -13.15 9.37 -13.45
N ARG A 98 -12.78 9.30 -14.74
CA ARG A 98 -13.08 8.17 -15.63
C ARG A 98 -11.89 7.22 -15.60
N PHE A 99 -12.12 5.98 -15.16
CA PHE A 99 -11.15 4.91 -15.28
C PHE A 99 -11.30 4.31 -16.69
N TYR A 100 -10.29 4.51 -17.54
CA TYR A 100 -10.12 3.82 -18.84
C TYR A 100 -9.18 2.64 -18.66
#